data_AF-A0A3M8DWH5-F1
#
_entry.id   AF-A0A3M8DWH5-F1
#
_cell.length_a   1.000
_cell.length_b   1.000
_cell.length_c   1.000
_cell.angle_alpha   90.00
_cell.angle_beta   90.00
_cell.angle_gamma   90.00
#
_symmetry.space_group_name_H-M   'P 1'
#
loop_
_entity.id
_entity.type
_entity.pdbx_description
1 polymer ?
#
loop_
_entity_poly.entity_id
_entity_poly.type
_entity_poly.pdbx_seq_one_letter_code
_entity_poly.pdbx_strand_id
1 'polypeptide(L)'
;MNNPRLQSLRIPSGWNVKLNDFTEIDPNRIKEDDEEIWFNFKQDLLQVENKRSRIIVDLGWYPDFCSEGSFRLVIVRDYQWDEPIHSIQTSD
;
A
#
# COMPACT_ATOMS: atom_id res chain seq x y z
N MET A 1 9.00 -18.24 -10.23
CA MET A 1 7.98 -18.47 -9.18
C MET A 1 6.64 -17.95 -9.68
N ASN A 2 5.52 -18.33 -9.05
CA ASN A 2 4.22 -17.78 -9.44
C ASN A 2 4.12 -16.35 -8.94
N ASN A 3 3.83 -15.41 -9.85
CA ASN A 3 3.60 -14.01 -9.48
C ASN A 3 2.30 -13.94 -8.65
N PRO A 4 2.32 -13.38 -7.43
CA PRO A 4 1.12 -13.29 -6.60
C PRO A 4 0.04 -12.46 -7.31
N ARG A 5 -1.23 -12.81 -7.06
CA ARG A 5 -2.36 -12.08 -7.63
C ARG A 5 -2.51 -10.74 -6.92
N LEU A 6 -2.86 -9.71 -7.68
CA LEU A 6 -3.22 -8.42 -7.12
C LEU A 6 -4.51 -8.51 -6.31
N GLN A 7 -4.56 -7.78 -5.20
CA GLN A 7 -5.77 -7.63 -4.41
C GLN A 7 -6.89 -7.03 -5.26
N SER A 8 -8.05 -7.69 -5.26
CA SER A 8 -9.23 -7.16 -5.94
C SER A 8 -9.74 -5.89 -5.25
N LEU A 9 -9.67 -4.75 -5.95
CA LEU A 9 -10.11 -3.44 -5.46
C LEU A 9 -11.24 -2.87 -6.32
N ARG A 10 -12.24 -2.26 -5.68
CA ARG A 10 -13.26 -1.45 -6.36
C ARG A 10 -12.82 0.00 -6.35
N ILE A 11 -12.31 0.49 -7.48
CA ILE A 11 -11.90 1.89 -7.64
C ILE A 11 -13.09 2.72 -8.17
N PRO A 12 -13.62 3.69 -7.41
CA PRO A 12 -14.73 4.51 -7.87
C PRO A 12 -14.35 5.39 -9.07
N SER A 13 -15.35 5.78 -9.87
CA SER A 13 -15.14 6.71 -10.99
C SER A 13 -14.50 8.02 -10.51
N GLY A 14 -13.58 8.57 -11.31
CA GLY A 14 -12.81 9.78 -11.00
C GLY A 14 -11.51 9.53 -10.24
N TRP A 15 -11.24 8.31 -9.80
CA TRP A 15 -9.95 7.89 -9.26
C TRP A 15 -9.11 7.21 -10.35
N ASN A 16 -7.81 7.47 -10.34
CA ASN A 16 -6.83 6.86 -11.24
C ASN A 16 -5.82 6.05 -10.43
N VAL A 17 -5.53 4.84 -10.87
CA VAL A 17 -4.45 4.02 -10.29
C VAL A 17 -3.12 4.48 -10.88
N LYS A 18 -2.16 4.82 -10.03
CA LYS A 18 -0.79 5.21 -10.41
C LYS A 18 0.22 4.09 -10.21
N LEU A 19 0.04 3.35 -9.13
CA LEU A 19 0.83 2.18 -8.77
C LEU A 19 -0.11 1.14 -8.21
N ASN A 20 0.12 -0.13 -8.54
CA ASN A 20 -0.58 -1.26 -7.91
C ASN A 20 0.29 -2.52 -7.93
N ASP A 21 1.06 -2.67 -6.88
CA ASP A 21 1.79 -3.87 -6.47
C ASP A 21 1.09 -4.57 -5.28
N PHE A 22 -0.10 -4.12 -4.87
CA PHE A 22 -0.81 -4.67 -3.71
C PHE A 22 -1.40 -6.04 -4.03
N THR A 23 -0.96 -7.08 -3.30
CA THR A 23 -1.29 -8.49 -3.58
C THR A 23 -2.27 -9.08 -2.57
N GLU A 24 -2.87 -10.23 -2.91
CA GLU A 24 -3.77 -11.02 -2.05
C GLU A 24 -3.02 -11.82 -0.96
N ILE A 25 -1.74 -11.51 -0.68
CA ILE A 25 -0.94 -12.24 0.31
C ILE A 25 -1.31 -11.75 1.71
N ASP A 26 -1.70 -12.69 2.57
CA ASP A 26 -1.92 -12.43 4.00
C ASP A 26 -0.59 -12.51 4.76
N PRO A 27 -0.06 -11.39 5.31
CA PRO A 27 1.23 -11.38 5.99
C PRO A 27 1.28 -12.29 7.21
N ASN A 28 0.14 -12.57 7.86
CA ASN A 28 0.08 -13.46 9.02
C ASN A 28 0.30 -14.94 8.68
N ARG A 29 0.36 -15.28 7.39
CA ARG A 29 0.54 -16.65 6.90
C ARG A 29 1.94 -16.89 6.33
N ILE A 30 2.78 -15.86 6.34
CA ILE A 30 4.17 -15.91 5.86
C ILE A 30 5.05 -16.32 7.03
N LYS A 31 6.07 -17.12 6.76
CA LYS A 31 7.11 -17.40 7.77
C LYS A 31 8.08 -16.22 7.83
N GLU A 32 8.58 -15.91 9.02
CA GLU A 32 9.56 -14.83 9.20
C GLU A 32 10.81 -15.01 8.30
N ASP A 33 11.23 -16.24 8.04
CA ASP A 33 12.41 -16.58 7.23
C ASP A 33 12.14 -16.69 5.71
N ASP A 34 10.92 -16.42 5.24
CA ASP A 34 10.55 -16.46 3.82
C ASP A 34 10.82 -15.11 3.13
N GLU A 35 12.10 -14.75 3.02
CA GLU A 35 12.56 -13.49 2.43
C GLU A 35 11.98 -13.25 1.02
N GLU A 36 11.77 -14.31 0.24
CA GLU A 36 11.24 -14.20 -1.12
C GLU A 36 9.81 -13.63 -1.14
N ILE A 37 8.94 -14.10 -0.23
CA ILE A 37 7.59 -13.58 -0.13
C ILE A 37 7.59 -12.16 0.44
N TRP A 38 8.47 -11.86 1.41
CA TRP A 38 8.57 -10.52 1.99
C TRP A 38 8.94 -9.44 0.96
N PHE A 39 9.62 -9.77 -0.15
CA PHE A 39 9.84 -8.83 -1.27
C PHE A 39 8.57 -8.25 -1.91
N ASN A 40 7.40 -8.84 -1.66
CA ASN A 40 6.10 -8.31 -2.10
C ASN A 40 5.56 -7.21 -1.18
N PHE A 41 6.18 -6.95 -0.04
CA PHE A 41 5.75 -5.98 0.97
C PHE A 41 6.67 -4.75 0.97
N LYS A 42 6.38 -3.79 0.09
CA LYS A 42 7.17 -2.56 -0.14
C LYS A 42 6.54 -1.35 0.54
N GLN A 43 7.31 -0.28 0.72
CA GLN A 43 6.80 1.01 1.17
C GLN A 43 5.77 1.64 0.22
N ASP A 44 5.78 1.26 -1.06
CA ASP A 44 4.79 1.67 -2.06
C ASP A 44 4.09 0.42 -2.64
N LEU A 45 2.85 0.15 -2.22
CA LEU A 45 2.04 -0.97 -2.70
C LEU A 45 0.91 -0.52 -3.62
N LEU A 46 0.23 0.57 -3.27
CA LEU A 46 -0.88 1.08 -4.07
C LEU A 46 -0.91 2.60 -3.94
N GLN A 47 -1.02 3.27 -5.08
CA GLN A 47 -1.28 4.70 -5.12
C GLN A 47 -2.45 4.99 -6.05
N VAL A 48 -3.47 5.66 -5.52
CA VAL A 48 -4.62 6.13 -6.29
C VAL A 48 -4.81 7.63 -6.11
N GLU A 49 -5.11 8.33 -7.20
CA GLU A 49 -5.31 9.78 -7.18
C GLU A 49 -6.71 10.17 -7.69
N ASN A 50 -7.31 11.18 -7.07
CA ASN A 50 -8.44 11.90 -7.61
C ASN A 50 -8.02 13.33 -7.93
N LYS A 51 -7.86 13.62 -9.23
CA LYS A 51 -7.39 14.93 -9.69
C LYS A 51 -8.33 16.08 -9.36
N ARG A 52 -9.64 15.82 -9.29
CA ARG A 52 -10.66 16.86 -9.02
C ARG A 52 -10.62 17.31 -7.57
N SER A 53 -10.52 16.38 -6.63
CA SER A 53 -10.39 16.70 -5.20
C SER A 53 -8.94 16.98 -4.78
N ARG A 54 -7.97 16.72 -5.67
CA ARG A 54 -6.52 16.84 -5.43
C ARG A 54 -6.08 15.96 -4.27
N ILE A 55 -6.69 14.78 -4.15
CA ILE A 55 -6.40 13.78 -3.11
C ILE A 55 -5.60 12.63 -3.71
N ILE A 56 -4.60 12.18 -2.96
CA ILE A 56 -3.84 10.96 -3.19
C ILE A 56 -4.08 10.06 -1.98
N VAL A 57 -4.34 8.79 -2.23
CA VAL A 57 -4.34 7.74 -1.22
C VAL A 57 -3.20 6.80 -1.56
N ASP A 58 -2.31 6.63 -0.60
CA ASP A 58 -1.09 5.84 -0.73
C ASP A 58 -1.10 4.75 0.34
N LEU A 59 -0.79 3.52 -0.06
CA LEU A 59 -0.73 2.35 0.80
C LEU A 59 0.64 1.71 0.64
N GLY A 60 1.26 1.41 1.76
CA GLY A 60 2.54 0.74 1.82
C GLY A 60 2.66 -0.20 3.01
N TRP A 61 3.79 -0.90 3.08
CA TRP A 61 4.22 -1.72 4.19
C TRP A 61 5.51 -1.16 4.78
N TYR A 62 5.53 -0.95 6.09
CA TYR A 62 6.63 -0.28 6.78
C TYR A 62 7.07 -1.03 8.06
N PRO A 63 8.39 -1.30 8.24
CA PRO A 63 9.44 -1.14 7.24
C PRO A 63 9.29 -2.15 6.08
N ASP A 64 9.82 -1.81 4.90
CA ASP A 64 9.77 -2.68 3.73
C ASP A 64 10.45 -4.03 3.98
N PHE A 65 9.90 -5.06 3.34
CA PHE A 65 10.43 -6.41 3.31
C PHE A 65 10.62 -7.05 4.69
N CYS A 66 9.93 -6.53 5.71
CA CYS A 66 10.11 -6.93 7.09
C CYS A 66 8.87 -7.65 7.62
N SER A 67 9.08 -8.79 8.27
CA SER A 67 8.00 -9.54 8.94
C SER A 67 7.31 -8.74 10.05
N GLU A 68 8.06 -7.87 10.71
CA GLU A 68 7.57 -6.96 11.76
C GLU A 68 6.97 -5.66 11.19
N GLY A 69 6.86 -5.56 9.88
CA GLY A 69 6.21 -4.40 9.26
C GLY A 69 4.70 -4.43 9.40
N SER A 70 4.09 -3.36 8.93
CA SER A 70 2.63 -3.19 8.97
C SER A 70 2.17 -2.31 7.83
N PHE A 71 0.90 -2.43 7.47
CA PHE A 71 0.32 -1.57 6.46
C PHE A 71 0.19 -0.15 7.00
N ARG A 72 0.60 0.82 6.19
CA ARG A 72 0.38 2.24 6.43
C ARG A 72 -0.39 2.83 5.26
N LEU A 73 -1.52 3.47 5.56
CA LEU A 73 -2.32 4.23 4.62
C LEU A 73 -2.13 5.73 4.88
N VAL A 74 -1.74 6.48 3.86
CA VAL A 74 -1.55 7.93 3.93
C VAL A 74 -2.51 8.62 2.96
N ILE A 75 -3.18 9.66 3.43
CA ILE A 75 -4.02 10.53 2.61
C ILE A 75 -3.33 11.87 2.45
N VAL A 76 -2.99 12.23 1.23
CA VAL A 76 -2.29 13.47 0.90
C VAL A 76 -3.17 14.36 0.04
N ARG A 77 -3.09 15.67 0.26
CA ARG A 77 -3.71 16.68 -0.60
C ARG A 77 -2.63 17.50 -1.27
N ASP A 78 -2.85 17.86 -2.54
CA ASP A 78 -1.97 18.79 -3.27
C ASP A 78 -0.48 18.37 -3.27
N TYR A 79 -0.21 17.06 -3.25
CA TYR A 79 1.15 16.49 -3.17
C TYR A 79 1.97 16.96 -1.94
N GLN A 80 1.33 17.45 -0.88
CA GLN A 80 1.98 17.86 0.37
C GLN A 80 2.28 16.64 1.26
N TRP A 81 3.30 15.86 0.88
CA TRP A 81 3.68 14.62 1.57
C TRP A 81 4.21 14.83 2.99
N ASP A 82 4.83 15.99 3.25
CA ASP A 82 5.37 16.35 4.56
C ASP A 82 4.26 16.65 5.59
N GLU A 83 3.05 16.98 5.11
CA GLU A 83 1.88 17.31 5.93
C GLU A 83 0.64 16.53 5.45
N PRO A 84 0.60 15.20 5.65
CA PRO A 84 -0.52 14.39 5.20
C PRO A 84 -1.79 14.75 5.98
N ILE A 85 -2.95 14.64 5.31
CA ILE A 85 -4.25 14.84 5.96
C ILE A 85 -4.45 13.79 7.06
N HIS A 86 -4.14 12.53 6.72
CA HIS A 86 -4.25 11.40 7.62
C HIS A 86 -3.13 10.39 7.35
N SER A 87 -2.70 9.70 8.39
CA SER A 87 -1.84 8.52 8.35
C SER A 87 -2.44 7.51 9.31
N ILE A 88 -2.69 6.29 8.85
CA ILE A 88 -3.25 5.18 9.64
C ILE A 88 -2.33 3.99 9.46
N GLN A 89 -2.00 3.30 10.54
CA GLN A 89 -1.16 2.11 10.52
C GLN A 89 -1.91 0.94 11.18
N THR A 90 -1.74 -0.30 10.68
CA THR A 90 -2.54 -1.47 11.14
C THR A 90 -2.19 -1.99 12.55
N SER A 91 -1.60 -1.14 13.39
CA SER A 91 -1.21 -1.44 14.77
C SER A 91 -1.70 -0.36 15.76
N ASP A 92 -2.54 0.57 15.28
CA ASP A 92 -3.32 1.53 16.09
C ASP A 92 -4.77 1.05 16.33
#